data_AF-A0AA36M426-F1
#
_entry.id   AF-A0AA36M426-F1
#
_cell.length_a   1.000
_cell.length_b   1.000
_cell.length_c   1.000
_cell.angle_alpha   90.00
_cell.angle_beta   90.00
_cell.angle_gamma   90.00
#
_symmetry.space_group_name_H-M   'P 1'
#
loop_
_entity.id
_entity.type
_entity.pdbx_description
1 polymer ?
#
loop_
_entity_poly.entity_id
_entity_poly.type
_entity_poly.pdbx_seq_one_letter_code
_entity_poly.pdbx_strand_id
1 'polypeptide(L)'
;MGRHGDTGKCASWDLEQIKTQYLLAEVTANGAQPLNTADDTSYVSEAQIPAHLLDRLNTATRTFAEITLRVSDVARFMNFYMKKYFRSHTWRIPNVPEEQDEQEQEKLTQWSTELGLGLPSLSAYKRVFTELRPSIEVVHEKHQNRTIQQIRTAYEREGCPTPWDIAVDGAFDSRGHSAELCKVLAVDLRTKLCIHTEVVSRRETGNVSGAMEKEGFRRLLRWLRSRDIAVGSISTDRSAMYGKEIESYNAESGQNIKWHLDPWHMARYVHKNLQAVS
;
A
#
# COMPACT_ATOMS: atom_id res chain seq x y z
N MET A 1 -12.12 -9.03 -39.93
CA MET A 1 -12.18 -7.55 -39.79
C MET A 1 -13.24 -7.21 -38.73
N GLY A 2 -12.87 -6.38 -37.73
CA GLY A 2 -13.74 -5.70 -36.72
C GLY A 2 -14.45 -6.60 -35.70
N ARG A 3 -14.05 -6.73 -34.43
CA ARG A 3 -14.13 -5.80 -33.25
C ARG A 3 -15.51 -5.23 -32.93
N HIS A 4 -16.08 -5.68 -31.81
CA HIS A 4 -16.38 -4.93 -30.55
C HIS A 4 -17.42 -5.76 -29.77
N GLY A 5 -17.29 -6.11 -28.49
CA GLY A 5 -16.47 -5.58 -27.40
C GLY A 5 -17.35 -4.76 -26.47
N ASP A 6 -18.04 -5.39 -25.53
CA ASP A 6 -18.52 -4.72 -24.31
C ASP A 6 -18.75 -5.73 -23.17
N THR A 7 -17.81 -5.79 -22.24
CA THR A 7 -18.01 -6.41 -20.93
C THR A 7 -17.47 -5.47 -19.86
N GLY A 8 -18.40 -4.73 -19.25
CA GLY A 8 -18.42 -4.36 -17.84
C GLY A 8 -17.13 -3.82 -17.23
N LYS A 9 -16.91 -2.51 -17.34
CA LYS A 9 -16.04 -1.77 -16.41
C LYS A 9 -16.69 -1.76 -15.02
N CYS A 10 -16.15 -2.55 -14.09
CA CYS A 10 -16.50 -2.47 -12.68
C CYS A 10 -15.98 -1.12 -12.14
N ALA A 11 -16.89 -0.22 -11.75
CA ALA A 11 -16.55 1.09 -11.22
C ALA A 11 -15.82 0.94 -9.88
N SER A 12 -14.55 1.35 -9.83
CA SER A 12 -13.77 1.42 -8.60
C SER A 12 -14.24 2.61 -7.75
N TRP A 13 -14.76 2.34 -6.55
CA TRP A 13 -15.26 3.35 -5.63
C TRP A 13 -14.13 3.94 -4.78
N ASP A 14 -14.13 5.26 -4.58
CA ASP A 14 -13.26 5.96 -3.63
C ASP A 14 -13.67 5.61 -2.19
N LEU A 15 -12.73 5.20 -1.33
CA LEU A 15 -13.01 4.85 0.07
C LEU A 15 -13.68 5.99 0.85
N GLU A 16 -13.34 7.24 0.55
CA GLU A 16 -13.98 8.40 1.19
C GLU A 16 -15.42 8.60 0.69
N GLN A 17 -15.70 8.24 -0.56
CA GLN A 17 -17.05 8.19 -1.10
C GLN A 17 -17.87 7.08 -0.44
N ILE A 18 -17.30 5.88 -0.24
CA ILE A 18 -17.96 4.77 0.46
C ILE A 18 -18.27 5.16 1.92
N LYS A 19 -17.31 5.77 2.62
CA LYS A 19 -17.50 6.24 4.00
C LYS A 19 -18.57 7.32 4.09
N THR A 20 -18.58 8.27 3.16
CA THR A 20 -19.60 9.33 3.12
C THR A 20 -20.97 8.78 2.73
N GLN A 21 -21.04 7.80 1.81
CA GLN A 21 -22.25 7.06 1.48
C GLN A 21 -22.83 6.33 2.68
N TYR A 22 -21.98 5.64 3.44
CA TYR A 22 -22.38 4.94 4.67
C TYR A 22 -22.91 5.93 5.71
N LEU A 23 -22.19 7.03 5.95
CA LEU A 23 -22.61 8.08 6.89
C LEU A 23 -23.92 8.75 6.45
N LEU A 24 -24.09 9.03 5.16
CA LEU A 24 -25.34 9.59 4.64
C LEU A 24 -26.49 8.59 4.73
N ALA A 25 -26.24 7.31 4.47
CA ALA A 25 -27.23 6.24 4.65
C ALA A 25 -27.65 6.12 6.12
N GLU A 26 -26.71 6.22 7.06
CA GLU A 26 -27.02 6.17 8.49
C GLU A 26 -27.80 7.40 8.96
N VAL A 27 -27.44 8.59 8.47
CA VAL A 27 -28.18 9.83 8.75
C VAL A 27 -29.60 9.79 8.16
N THR A 28 -29.75 9.36 6.90
CA THR A 28 -31.06 9.27 6.22
C THR A 28 -31.97 8.16 6.75
N ALA A 29 -31.39 7.00 7.13
CA ALA A 29 -32.13 5.92 7.80
C ALA A 29 -32.75 6.36 9.14
N ASN A 30 -32.21 7.43 9.75
CA ASN A 30 -32.72 8.03 10.98
C ASN A 30 -33.65 9.24 10.73
N GLY A 31 -34.20 9.37 9.51
CA GLY A 31 -35.23 10.36 9.20
C GLY A 31 -34.70 11.74 8.79
N ALA A 32 -33.38 11.91 8.67
CA ALA A 32 -32.81 13.13 8.12
C ALA A 32 -33.06 13.22 6.61
N GLN A 33 -33.54 14.37 6.15
CA GLN A 33 -33.75 14.69 4.75
C GLN A 33 -32.67 15.71 4.33
N PRO A 34 -31.72 15.36 3.45
CA PRO A 34 -30.74 16.32 2.95
C PRO A 34 -31.46 17.57 2.41
N LEU A 35 -31.05 18.73 2.92
CA LEU A 35 -31.62 20.02 2.52
C LEU A 35 -31.00 20.40 1.17
N ASN A 36 -31.83 20.87 0.24
CA ASN A 36 -31.36 21.26 -1.09
C ASN A 36 -31.25 22.78 -1.19
N THR A 37 -30.14 23.24 -1.74
CA THR A 37 -29.92 24.65 -2.06
C THR A 37 -30.29 24.95 -3.52
N ALA A 38 -30.44 26.23 -3.86
CA ALA A 38 -30.81 26.69 -5.20
C ALA A 38 -29.77 26.33 -6.30
N ASP A 39 -28.56 25.92 -5.91
CA ASP A 39 -27.47 25.47 -6.79
C ASP A 39 -27.40 23.94 -6.96
N ASP A 40 -28.49 23.22 -6.61
CA ASP A 40 -28.63 21.76 -6.76
C ASP A 40 -27.59 20.95 -5.95
N THR A 41 -27.07 21.55 -4.86
CA THR A 41 -26.25 20.85 -3.86
C THR A 41 -27.11 20.44 -2.67
N SER A 42 -26.87 19.24 -2.14
CA SER A 42 -27.54 18.76 -0.93
C SER A 42 -26.60 18.88 0.27
N TYR A 43 -27.13 19.28 1.41
CA TYR A 43 -26.38 19.38 2.66
C TYR A 43 -27.15 18.76 3.83
N VAL A 44 -26.40 18.36 4.86
CA VAL A 44 -26.91 17.88 6.14
C VAL A 44 -26.62 18.96 7.18
N SER A 45 -27.67 19.43 7.84
CA SER A 45 -27.54 20.37 8.95
C SER A 45 -27.10 19.66 10.22
N GLU A 46 -26.53 20.39 11.18
CA GLU A 46 -26.12 19.84 12.48
C GLU A 46 -27.30 19.17 13.21
N ALA A 47 -28.50 19.75 13.12
CA ALA A 47 -29.73 19.20 13.71
C ALA A 47 -30.14 17.83 13.15
N GLN A 48 -29.59 17.45 12.00
CA GLN A 48 -29.90 16.20 11.31
C GLN A 48 -28.89 15.08 11.59
N ILE A 49 -27.79 15.37 12.29
CA ILE A 49 -26.83 14.36 12.71
C ILE A 49 -27.37 13.66 13.97
N PRO A 50 -27.67 12.35 13.92
CA PRO A 50 -28.19 11.65 15.09
C PRO A 50 -27.16 11.65 16.23
N ALA A 51 -27.62 11.92 17.46
CA ALA A 51 -26.76 11.95 18.63
C ALA A 51 -26.00 10.62 18.84
N HIS A 52 -26.64 9.49 18.54
CA HIS A 52 -26.02 8.16 18.63
C HIS A 52 -24.92 7.95 17.58
N LEU A 53 -25.04 8.55 16.38
CA LEU A 53 -24.00 8.50 15.36
C LEU A 53 -22.78 9.29 15.83
N LEU A 54 -22.99 10.50 16.36
CA LEU A 54 -21.92 11.29 16.95
C LEU A 54 -21.24 10.58 18.12
N ASP A 55 -22.02 9.92 18.99
CA ASP A 55 -21.50 9.17 20.13
C ASP A 55 -20.67 7.96 19.68
N ARG A 56 -21.13 7.21 18.66
CA ARG A 56 -20.36 6.13 18.04
C ARG A 56 -19.06 6.65 17.40
N LEU A 57 -19.13 7.76 16.68
CA LEU A 57 -17.95 8.39 16.06
C LEU A 57 -16.97 8.89 17.11
N ASN A 58 -17.44 9.50 18.20
CA ASN A 58 -16.60 9.96 19.31
C ASN A 58 -15.99 8.80 20.10
N THR A 59 -16.75 7.73 20.32
CA THR A 59 -16.25 6.49 20.92
C THR A 59 -15.14 5.90 20.04
N ALA A 60 -15.36 5.90 18.72
CA ALA A 60 -14.34 5.44 17.77
C ALA A 60 -13.11 6.36 17.77
N THR A 61 -13.25 7.69 17.71
CA THR A 61 -12.10 8.60 17.63
C THR A 61 -11.30 8.67 18.92
N ARG A 62 -11.94 8.65 20.09
CA ARG A 62 -11.26 8.60 21.40
C ARG A 62 -10.38 7.37 21.59
N THR A 63 -10.66 6.31 20.84
CA THR A 63 -9.84 5.09 20.83
C THR A 63 -8.49 5.29 20.12
N PHE A 64 -8.35 6.30 19.25
CA PHE A 64 -7.17 6.49 18.40
C PHE A 64 -6.46 7.83 18.57
N ALA A 65 -7.15 8.85 19.09
CA ALA A 65 -6.61 10.15 19.40
C ALA A 65 -7.48 10.79 20.50
N GLU A 66 -6.93 11.70 21.31
CA GLU A 66 -7.70 12.46 22.31
C GLU A 66 -8.59 13.55 21.65
N ILE A 67 -9.21 13.23 20.52
CA ILE A 67 -10.02 14.13 19.72
C ILE A 67 -11.50 13.80 19.96
N THR A 68 -12.22 14.79 20.47
CA THR A 68 -13.68 14.75 20.55
C THR A 68 -14.26 15.54 19.38
N LEU A 69 -14.94 14.84 18.47
CA LEU A 69 -15.70 15.39 17.36
C LEU A 69 -16.95 16.10 17.88
N ARG A 70 -17.21 17.30 17.38
CA ARG A 70 -18.50 17.98 17.57
C ARG A 70 -19.44 17.63 16.42
N VAL A 71 -20.75 17.82 16.64
CA VAL A 71 -21.76 17.71 15.58
C VAL A 71 -21.36 18.54 14.35
N SER A 72 -20.85 19.75 14.58
CA SER A 72 -20.38 20.65 13.53
C SER A 72 -19.21 20.10 12.71
N ASP A 73 -18.34 19.29 13.32
CA ASP A 73 -17.21 18.67 12.63
C ASP A 73 -17.69 17.52 11.72
N VAL A 74 -18.66 16.73 12.17
CA VAL A 74 -19.30 15.67 11.37
C VAL A 74 -20.13 16.27 10.25
N ALA A 75 -20.94 17.30 10.53
CA ALA A 75 -21.71 18.00 9.51
C ALA A 75 -20.80 18.65 8.46
N ARG A 76 -19.68 19.28 8.86
CA ARG A 76 -18.71 19.86 7.93
C ARG A 76 -18.04 18.80 7.07
N PHE A 77 -17.64 17.67 7.65
CA PHE A 77 -17.09 16.52 6.91
C PHE A 77 -18.09 15.99 5.88
N MET A 78 -19.33 15.73 6.30
CA MET A 78 -20.38 15.23 5.41
C MET A 78 -20.68 16.23 4.30
N ASN A 79 -20.84 17.51 4.61
CA ASN A 79 -21.15 18.55 3.63
C ASN A 79 -20.00 18.78 2.64
N PHE A 80 -18.75 18.67 3.09
CA PHE A 80 -17.59 18.74 2.20
C PHE A 80 -17.65 17.63 1.14
N TYR A 81 -17.90 16.39 1.55
CA TYR A 81 -17.93 15.25 0.64
C TYR A 81 -19.23 15.10 -0.14
N MET A 82 -20.37 15.50 0.42
CA MET A 82 -21.63 15.59 -0.32
C MET A 82 -21.54 16.65 -1.42
N LYS A 83 -20.98 17.82 -1.13
CA LYS A 83 -20.73 18.84 -2.17
C LYS A 83 -19.79 18.33 -3.28
N LYS A 84 -18.84 17.46 -2.92
CA LYS A 84 -17.87 16.87 -3.84
C LYS A 84 -18.45 15.73 -4.70
N TYR A 85 -19.28 14.86 -4.12
CA TYR A 85 -19.66 13.58 -4.72
C TYR A 85 -21.17 13.36 -4.89
N PHE A 86 -22.03 14.22 -4.32
CA PHE A 86 -23.48 14.06 -4.29
C PHE A 86 -24.17 15.30 -4.88
N ARG A 87 -24.59 15.20 -6.15
CA ARG A 87 -25.28 16.27 -6.90
C ARG A 87 -26.52 15.71 -7.59
N SER A 88 -27.58 16.52 -7.72
CA SER A 88 -28.82 16.12 -8.39
C SER A 88 -29.35 14.77 -7.88
N HIS A 89 -29.35 14.58 -6.55
CA HIS A 89 -29.84 13.37 -5.85
C HIS A 89 -29.15 12.05 -6.26
N THR A 90 -27.96 12.12 -6.85
CA THR A 90 -27.18 10.95 -7.27
C THR A 90 -25.72 11.07 -6.85
N TRP A 91 -25.11 9.94 -6.47
CA TRP A 91 -23.66 9.87 -6.25
C TRP A 91 -22.96 9.90 -7.60
N ARG A 92 -22.23 10.98 -7.87
CA ARG A 92 -21.34 11.05 -9.01
C ARG A 92 -19.94 10.71 -8.54
N ILE A 93 -19.35 9.69 -9.15
CA ILE A 93 -17.89 9.56 -9.18
C ILE A 93 -17.40 10.85 -9.87
N PRO A 94 -16.45 11.62 -9.32
CA PRO A 94 -15.91 12.73 -10.05
C PRO A 94 -15.41 12.18 -11.37
N ASN A 95 -15.70 12.88 -12.48
CA ASN A 95 -14.77 12.79 -13.58
C ASN A 95 -13.43 13.19 -12.96
N VAL A 96 -12.49 12.24 -12.91
CA VAL A 96 -11.09 12.55 -12.62
C VAL A 96 -10.76 13.66 -13.61
N PRO A 97 -10.54 14.90 -13.17
CA PRO A 97 -10.10 15.93 -14.08
C PRO A 97 -8.78 15.45 -14.68
N GLU A 98 -8.35 16.05 -15.78
CA GLU A 98 -6.99 15.91 -16.32
C GLU A 98 -5.91 16.45 -15.33
N GLU A 99 -6.10 16.33 -14.01
CA GLU A 99 -5.18 16.62 -12.89
C GLU A 99 -4.03 15.61 -12.78
N GLN A 100 -4.03 14.53 -13.57
CA GLN A 100 -2.88 13.63 -13.65
C GLN A 100 -1.64 14.36 -14.17
N ASP A 101 -1.79 15.28 -15.12
CA ASP A 101 -0.66 15.96 -15.72
C ASP A 101 -0.04 17.01 -14.79
N GLU A 102 -0.84 17.74 -13.99
CA GLU A 102 -0.32 18.72 -13.02
C GLU A 102 0.41 18.05 -11.84
N GLN A 103 -0.15 16.97 -11.27
CA GLN A 103 0.53 16.22 -10.21
C GLN A 103 1.77 15.48 -10.71
N GLU A 104 1.74 14.96 -11.95
CA GLU A 104 2.92 14.36 -12.56
C GLU A 104 3.99 15.43 -12.82
N GLN A 105 3.62 16.63 -13.28
CA GLN A 105 4.55 17.72 -13.52
C GLN A 105 5.14 18.31 -12.22
N GLU A 106 4.35 18.38 -11.14
CA GLU A 106 4.84 18.79 -9.82
C GLU A 106 5.82 17.77 -9.25
N LYS A 107 5.51 16.47 -9.33
CA LYS A 107 6.43 15.39 -8.96
C LYS A 107 7.70 15.39 -9.81
N LEU A 108 7.57 15.61 -11.12
CA LEU A 108 8.71 15.75 -12.03
C LEU A 108 9.61 16.91 -11.64
N THR A 109 9.02 18.06 -11.29
CA THR A 109 9.76 19.26 -10.85
C THR A 109 10.50 18.98 -9.54
N GLN A 110 9.85 18.31 -8.59
CA GLN A 110 10.49 17.87 -7.35
C GLN A 110 11.68 16.94 -7.64
N TRP A 111 11.48 15.91 -8.46
CA TRP A 111 12.54 14.94 -8.80
C TRP A 111 13.69 15.60 -9.58
N SER A 112 13.38 16.51 -10.50
CA SER A 112 14.34 17.33 -11.24
C SER A 112 15.24 18.09 -10.28
N THR A 113 14.66 18.66 -9.23
CA THR A 113 15.37 19.42 -8.20
C THR A 113 16.25 18.50 -7.33
N GLU A 114 15.69 17.40 -6.85
CA GLU A 114 16.40 16.44 -5.98
C GLU A 114 17.58 15.76 -6.68
N LEU A 115 17.45 15.47 -7.98
CA LEU A 115 18.50 14.84 -8.79
C LEU A 115 19.48 15.83 -9.41
N GLY A 116 19.21 17.14 -9.33
CA GLY A 116 20.01 18.16 -10.03
C GLY A 116 19.97 18.03 -11.55
N LEU A 117 18.89 17.46 -12.10
CA LEU A 117 18.71 17.24 -13.54
C LEU A 117 17.72 18.26 -14.09
N GLY A 118 17.91 18.71 -15.35
CA GLY A 118 16.90 19.48 -16.05
C GLY A 118 15.87 18.55 -16.70
N LEU A 119 14.72 18.36 -16.08
CA LEU A 119 13.62 17.52 -16.58
C LEU A 119 12.42 18.40 -16.99
N PRO A 120 12.50 19.12 -18.13
CA PRO A 120 11.48 20.12 -18.50
C PRO A 120 10.11 19.52 -18.84
N SER A 121 10.02 18.20 -19.02
CA SER A 121 8.76 17.51 -19.32
C SER A 121 8.79 16.04 -18.94
N LEU A 122 7.61 15.43 -18.82
CA LEU A 122 7.45 13.98 -18.64
C LEU A 122 8.12 13.17 -19.75
N SER A 123 8.08 13.65 -21.00
CA SER A 123 8.76 13.00 -22.13
C SER A 123 10.28 13.07 -21.98
N ALA A 124 10.81 14.21 -21.50
CA ALA A 124 12.24 14.35 -21.22
C ALA A 124 12.67 13.42 -20.07
N TYR A 125 11.88 13.33 -19.00
CA TYR A 125 12.07 12.37 -17.91
C TYR A 125 12.06 10.93 -18.41
N LYS A 126 11.01 10.52 -19.13
CA LYS A 126 10.88 9.15 -19.68
C LYS A 126 12.06 8.81 -20.59
N ARG A 127 12.50 9.75 -21.44
CA ARG A 127 13.69 9.57 -22.28
C ARG A 127 14.94 9.39 -21.42
N VAL A 128 15.23 10.32 -20.52
CA VAL A 128 16.42 10.26 -19.65
C VAL A 128 16.46 8.95 -18.87
N PHE A 129 15.36 8.55 -18.24
CA PHE A 129 15.30 7.29 -17.50
C PHE A 129 15.39 6.05 -18.39
N THR A 130 14.82 6.08 -19.60
CA THR A 130 14.96 4.97 -20.56
C THR A 130 16.42 4.80 -21.00
N GLU A 131 17.13 5.89 -21.27
CA GLU A 131 18.55 5.88 -21.64
C GLU A 131 19.46 5.51 -20.45
N LEU A 132 19.13 5.97 -19.24
CA LEU A 132 19.91 5.66 -18.04
C LEU A 132 19.64 4.24 -17.51
N ARG A 133 18.47 3.68 -17.79
CA ARG A 133 18.03 2.39 -17.24
C ARG A 133 19.06 1.28 -17.42
N PRO A 134 19.64 1.02 -18.60
CA PRO A 134 20.65 -0.02 -18.75
C PRO A 134 21.87 0.20 -17.85
N SER A 135 22.30 1.46 -17.70
CA SER A 135 23.44 1.80 -16.84
C SER A 135 23.11 1.60 -15.35
N ILE A 136 21.91 1.99 -14.94
CA ILE A 136 21.41 1.75 -13.57
C ILE A 136 21.32 0.25 -13.29
N GLU A 137 20.76 -0.53 -14.21
CA GLU A 137 20.63 -1.99 -14.10
C GLU A 137 22.01 -2.66 -13.98
N VAL A 138 22.99 -2.27 -14.80
CA VAL A 138 24.37 -2.80 -14.73
C VAL A 138 25.03 -2.49 -13.39
N VAL A 139 24.93 -1.25 -12.90
CA VAL A 139 25.53 -0.85 -11.62
C VAL A 139 24.83 -1.55 -10.45
N HIS A 140 23.50 -1.60 -10.49
CA HIS A 140 22.69 -2.27 -9.48
C HIS A 140 22.98 -3.76 -9.43
N GLU A 141 23.02 -4.45 -10.56
CA GLU A 141 23.35 -5.87 -10.65
C GLU A 141 24.78 -6.14 -10.15
N LYS A 142 25.75 -5.30 -10.54
CA LYS A 142 27.13 -5.43 -10.04
C LYS A 142 27.19 -5.28 -8.52
N HIS A 143 26.47 -4.31 -7.96
CA HIS A 143 26.39 -4.13 -6.52
C HIS A 143 25.70 -5.32 -5.82
N GLN A 144 24.56 -5.76 -6.35
CA GLN A 144 23.80 -6.89 -5.82
C GLN A 144 24.62 -8.18 -5.84
N ASN A 145 25.31 -8.48 -6.96
CA ASN A 145 26.22 -9.62 -7.05
C ASN A 145 27.35 -9.48 -6.02
N ARG A 146 27.98 -8.31 -5.89
CA ARG A 146 29.02 -8.12 -4.85
C ARG A 146 28.49 -8.41 -3.45
N THR A 147 27.28 -7.96 -3.13
CA THR A 147 26.62 -8.20 -1.84
C THR A 147 26.33 -9.69 -1.63
N ILE A 148 25.76 -10.38 -2.63
CA ILE A 148 25.51 -11.83 -2.58
C ILE A 148 26.80 -12.59 -2.32
N GLN A 149 27.89 -12.26 -3.02
CA GLN A 149 29.19 -12.89 -2.84
C GLN A 149 29.72 -12.69 -1.41
N GLN A 150 29.58 -11.49 -0.83
CA GLN A 150 29.96 -11.23 0.55
C GLN A 150 29.18 -12.10 1.55
N ILE A 151 27.88 -12.26 1.33
CA ILE A 151 27.03 -13.12 2.15
C ILE A 151 27.45 -14.58 1.98
N ARG A 152 27.64 -15.07 0.74
CA ARG A 152 28.12 -16.44 0.47
C ARG A 152 29.40 -16.74 1.24
N THR A 153 30.41 -15.87 1.17
CA THR A 153 31.66 -16.04 1.90
C THR A 153 31.46 -16.08 3.42
N ALA A 154 30.52 -15.29 3.96
CA ALA A 154 30.21 -15.29 5.40
C ALA A 154 29.53 -16.60 5.86
N TYR A 155 28.79 -17.26 4.97
CA TYR A 155 28.17 -18.57 5.22
C TYR A 155 29.13 -19.74 4.96
N GLU A 156 30.12 -19.60 4.07
CA GLU A 156 31.11 -20.63 3.74
C GLU A 156 32.26 -20.75 4.76
N ARG A 157 32.62 -19.66 5.46
CA ARG A 157 33.75 -19.62 6.42
C ARG A 157 33.64 -20.63 7.59
N GLU A 158 32.47 -21.23 7.81
CA GLU A 158 32.23 -22.21 8.87
C GLU A 158 32.31 -23.67 8.39
N GLY A 159 32.75 -23.92 7.15
CA GLY A 159 33.12 -25.26 6.68
C GLY A 159 31.96 -26.11 6.14
N CYS A 160 30.75 -25.57 6.03
CA CYS A 160 29.64 -26.17 5.31
C CYS A 160 28.71 -25.06 4.76
N PRO A 161 28.27 -25.13 3.49
CA PRO A 161 27.26 -24.20 2.97
C PRO A 161 25.98 -24.33 3.79
N THR A 162 25.75 -23.37 4.69
CA THR A 162 24.51 -23.33 5.47
C THR A 162 23.46 -22.53 4.71
N PRO A 163 22.19 -22.96 4.71
CA PRO A 163 21.10 -22.17 4.15
C PRO A 163 21.00 -20.80 4.83
N TRP A 164 20.63 -19.78 4.09
CA TRP A 164 20.54 -18.41 4.59
C TRP A 164 19.30 -18.20 5.46
N ASP A 165 19.47 -17.41 6.50
CA ASP A 165 18.37 -16.96 7.35
C ASP A 165 18.10 -15.50 7.01
N ILE A 166 16.89 -15.18 6.55
CA ILE A 166 16.58 -13.86 6.03
C ILE A 166 15.39 -13.23 6.78
N ALA A 167 15.37 -11.91 6.83
CA ALA A 167 14.18 -11.14 7.22
C ALA A 167 13.58 -10.48 5.98
N VAL A 168 12.25 -10.46 5.92
CA VAL A 168 11.50 -9.83 4.82
C VAL A 168 10.43 -8.91 5.38
N ASP A 169 10.34 -7.71 4.81
CA ASP A 169 9.34 -6.71 5.18
C ASP A 169 8.80 -5.95 3.97
N GLY A 170 7.52 -5.57 4.04
CA GLY A 170 6.79 -4.83 3.01
C GLY A 170 6.56 -3.37 3.43
N ALA A 171 7.08 -2.42 2.66
CA ALA A 171 6.89 -0.99 2.87
C ALA A 171 6.02 -0.38 1.76
N PHE A 172 4.89 0.21 2.15
CA PHE A 172 3.99 0.91 1.24
C PHE A 172 4.32 2.40 1.17
N ASP A 173 4.13 3.01 -0.01
CA ASP A 173 4.37 4.44 -0.24
C ASP A 173 3.35 5.36 0.44
N SER A 174 2.13 4.87 0.69
CA SER A 174 1.10 5.56 1.45
C SER A 174 0.31 4.61 2.35
N ARG A 175 -0.41 5.18 3.32
CA ARG A 175 -1.23 4.41 4.28
C ARG A 175 -2.59 4.06 3.67
N GLY A 176 -3.13 2.91 4.04
CA GLY A 176 -4.47 2.46 3.61
C GLY A 176 -4.48 1.80 2.24
N HIS A 177 -5.65 1.69 1.61
CA HIS A 177 -5.78 0.98 0.33
C HIS A 177 -5.41 1.82 -0.92
N SER A 178 -4.85 3.01 -0.72
CA SER A 178 -4.46 3.94 -1.79
C SER A 178 -3.00 3.84 -2.22
N ALA A 179 -2.20 2.94 -1.62
CA ALA A 179 -0.81 2.77 -1.98
C ALA A 179 -0.65 2.41 -3.46
N GLU A 180 0.21 3.16 -4.17
CA GLU A 180 0.51 2.94 -5.59
C GLU A 180 1.72 2.02 -5.77
N LEU A 181 2.61 2.01 -4.77
CA LEU A 181 3.83 1.20 -4.76
C LEU A 181 3.97 0.45 -3.43
N CYS A 182 4.35 -0.83 -3.52
CA CYS A 182 4.87 -1.60 -2.40
C CYS A 182 6.31 -2.01 -2.69
N LYS A 183 7.18 -1.85 -1.71
CA LYS A 183 8.55 -2.31 -1.74
C LYS A 183 8.71 -3.47 -0.77
N VAL A 184 9.04 -4.66 -1.28
CA VAL A 184 9.38 -5.83 -0.47
C VAL A 184 10.90 -5.93 -0.39
N LEU A 185 11.45 -5.89 0.82
CA LEU A 185 12.89 -5.88 1.09
C LEU A 185 13.31 -7.19 1.75
N ALA A 186 14.40 -7.80 1.29
CA ALA A 186 15.01 -8.96 1.92
C ALA A 186 16.41 -8.65 2.45
N VAL A 187 16.66 -8.99 3.71
CA VAL A 187 17.94 -8.76 4.39
C VAL A 187 18.46 -10.07 4.97
N ASP A 188 19.76 -10.31 4.82
CA ASP A 188 20.44 -11.44 5.46
C ASP A 188 20.60 -11.20 6.96
N LEU A 189 20.17 -12.16 7.79
CA LEU A 189 20.24 -12.02 9.24
C LEU A 189 21.66 -12.17 9.78
N ARG A 190 22.60 -12.77 9.04
CA ARG A 190 23.99 -12.91 9.51
C ARG A 190 24.79 -11.62 9.30
N THR A 191 24.88 -11.16 8.07
CA THR A 191 25.69 -10.00 7.65
C THR A 191 24.94 -8.67 7.75
N LYS A 192 23.60 -8.70 7.89
CA LYS A 192 22.71 -7.53 7.88
C LYS A 192 22.69 -6.78 6.55
N LEU A 193 23.17 -7.41 5.48
CA LEU A 193 23.20 -6.82 4.15
C LEU A 193 21.85 -7.03 3.44
N CYS A 194 21.42 -6.00 2.70
CA CYS A 194 20.26 -6.07 1.83
C CYS A 194 20.56 -7.00 0.65
N ILE A 195 19.82 -8.11 0.55
CA ILE A 195 19.97 -9.09 -0.52
C ILE A 195 19.28 -8.57 -1.79
N HIS A 196 18.02 -8.15 -1.62
CA HIS A 196 17.15 -7.87 -2.76
C HIS A 196 16.01 -6.94 -2.38
N THR A 197 15.49 -6.22 -3.36
CA THR A 197 14.33 -5.35 -3.22
C THR A 197 13.44 -5.53 -4.45
N GLU A 198 12.19 -5.94 -4.21
CA GLU A 198 11.14 -5.98 -5.22
C GLU A 198 10.25 -4.74 -5.06
N VAL A 199 9.98 -4.04 -6.17
CA VAL A 199 9.01 -2.94 -6.19
C VAL A 199 7.84 -3.36 -7.07
N VAL A 200 6.64 -3.35 -6.49
CA VAL A 200 5.41 -3.75 -7.16
C VAL A 200 4.48 -2.54 -7.23
N SER A 201 4.01 -2.24 -8.43
CA SER A 201 2.96 -1.26 -8.63
C SER A 201 1.58 -1.87 -8.43
N ARG A 202 0.65 -1.08 -7.88
CA ARG A 202 -0.75 -1.48 -7.71
C ARG A 202 -1.40 -1.89 -9.02
N ARG A 203 -0.93 -1.32 -10.13
CA ARG A 203 -1.39 -1.64 -11.49
C ARG A 203 -1.09 -3.09 -11.88
N GLU A 204 -0.04 -3.69 -11.31
CA GLU A 204 0.35 -5.08 -11.54
C GLU A 204 -0.50 -6.08 -10.75
N THR A 205 -1.24 -5.60 -9.74
CA THR A 205 -2.05 -6.43 -8.84
C THR A 205 -3.55 -6.16 -8.95
N GLY A 206 -4.01 -5.82 -10.16
CA GLY A 206 -5.42 -5.55 -10.42
C GLY A 206 -5.96 -4.34 -9.66
N ASN A 207 -5.11 -3.36 -9.37
CA ASN A 207 -5.42 -2.18 -8.55
C ASN A 207 -5.76 -2.49 -7.08
N VAL A 208 -5.32 -3.64 -6.56
CA VAL A 208 -5.49 -4.01 -5.14
C VAL A 208 -4.17 -3.82 -4.39
N SER A 209 -4.09 -2.81 -3.53
CA SER A 209 -2.86 -2.48 -2.82
C SER A 209 -2.40 -3.60 -1.87
N GLY A 210 -3.32 -4.24 -1.15
CA GLY A 210 -3.01 -5.35 -0.24
C GLY A 210 -2.46 -6.60 -0.94
N ALA A 211 -2.58 -6.70 -2.28
CA ALA A 211 -2.01 -7.79 -3.05
C ALA A 211 -0.56 -7.54 -3.50
N MET A 212 -0.06 -6.30 -3.40
CA MET A 212 1.29 -5.94 -3.87
C MET A 212 2.39 -6.61 -3.05
N GLU A 213 2.28 -6.59 -1.73
CA GLU A 213 3.26 -7.23 -0.83
C GLU A 213 3.34 -8.74 -1.07
N LYS A 214 2.17 -9.37 -1.24
CA LYS A 214 2.06 -10.79 -1.59
C LYS A 214 2.77 -11.11 -2.92
N GLU A 215 2.54 -10.31 -3.95
CA GLU A 215 3.19 -10.50 -5.25
C GLU A 215 4.70 -10.23 -5.18
N GLY A 216 5.12 -9.19 -4.46
CA GLY A 216 6.53 -8.89 -4.24
C GLY A 216 7.25 -10.02 -3.51
N PHE A 217 6.60 -10.62 -2.49
CA PHE A 217 7.14 -11.77 -1.79
C PHE A 217 7.29 -13.01 -2.69
N ARG A 218 6.31 -13.28 -3.56
CA ARG A 218 6.40 -14.38 -4.55
C ARG A 218 7.54 -14.16 -5.54
N ARG A 219 7.72 -12.93 -6.03
CA ARG A 219 8.83 -12.58 -6.94
C ARG A 219 10.17 -12.78 -6.25
N LEU A 220 10.30 -12.33 -5.00
CA LEU A 220 11.49 -12.55 -4.18
C LEU A 220 11.82 -14.05 -4.06
N LEU A 221 10.86 -14.92 -3.72
CA LEU A 221 11.11 -16.37 -3.60
C LEU A 221 11.60 -16.98 -4.92
N ARG A 222 10.96 -16.62 -6.05
CA ARG A 222 11.41 -17.07 -7.39
C ARG A 222 12.80 -16.53 -7.73
N TRP A 223 13.09 -15.28 -7.38
CA TRP A 223 14.38 -14.65 -7.61
C TRP A 223 15.49 -15.35 -6.81
N LEU A 224 15.26 -15.63 -5.52
CA LEU A 224 16.20 -16.39 -4.67
C LEU A 224 16.52 -17.75 -5.28
N ARG A 225 15.49 -18.46 -5.78
CA ARG A 225 15.65 -19.73 -6.51
C ARG A 225 16.51 -19.56 -7.77
N SER A 226 16.23 -18.53 -8.58
CA SER A 226 16.97 -18.27 -9.82
C SER A 226 18.45 -17.95 -9.59
N ARG A 227 18.80 -17.49 -8.38
CA ARG A 227 20.17 -17.17 -7.96
C ARG A 227 20.87 -18.32 -7.23
N ASP A 228 20.24 -19.49 -7.19
CA ASP A 228 20.74 -20.68 -6.47
C ASP A 228 21.11 -20.35 -5.01
N ILE A 229 20.23 -19.61 -4.34
CA ILE A 229 20.36 -19.24 -2.93
C ILE A 229 19.49 -20.21 -2.12
N ALA A 230 20.15 -21.06 -1.33
CA ALA A 230 19.46 -21.92 -0.38
C ALA A 230 19.01 -21.10 0.83
N VAL A 231 17.71 -21.12 1.15
CA VAL A 231 17.13 -20.41 2.29
C VAL A 231 16.72 -21.43 3.35
N GLY A 232 17.17 -21.23 4.58
CA GLY A 232 16.85 -22.08 5.73
C GLY A 232 15.62 -21.57 6.47
N SER A 233 15.55 -20.25 6.68
CA SER A 233 14.42 -19.62 7.33
C SER A 233 14.14 -18.21 6.83
N ILE A 234 12.87 -17.82 6.95
CA ILE A 234 12.37 -16.47 6.65
C ILE A 234 11.63 -15.95 7.88
N SER A 235 12.06 -14.78 8.36
CA SER A 235 11.38 -14.02 9.41
C SER A 235 10.56 -12.90 8.80
N THR A 236 9.26 -12.84 9.10
CA THR A 236 8.34 -11.80 8.59
C THR A 236 7.44 -11.26 9.69
N ASP A 237 6.59 -10.29 9.35
CA ASP A 237 5.49 -9.83 10.20
C ASP A 237 4.47 -10.96 10.50
N ARG A 238 3.44 -10.63 11.29
CA ARG A 238 2.38 -11.57 11.70
C ARG A 238 1.26 -11.71 10.65
N SER A 239 1.57 -11.63 9.36
CA SER A 239 0.62 -11.93 8.31
C SER A 239 0.62 -13.42 7.98
N ALA A 240 -0.54 -14.08 8.11
CA ALA A 240 -0.72 -15.48 7.71
C ALA A 240 -0.49 -15.71 6.20
N MET A 241 -0.43 -14.63 5.41
CA MET A 241 -0.08 -14.68 4.00
C MET A 241 1.32 -15.24 3.78
N TYR A 242 2.33 -14.78 4.54
CA TYR A 242 3.71 -15.24 4.39
C TYR A 242 3.86 -16.74 4.64
N GLY A 243 3.28 -17.25 5.72
CA GLY A 243 3.27 -18.68 6.01
C GLY A 243 2.68 -19.51 4.88
N LYS A 244 1.50 -19.12 4.36
CA LYS A 244 0.83 -19.82 3.25
C LYS A 244 1.66 -19.82 1.97
N GLU A 245 2.31 -18.69 1.65
CA GLU A 245 3.14 -18.59 0.44
C GLU A 245 4.44 -19.39 0.58
N ILE A 246 5.05 -19.44 1.77
CA ILE A 246 6.21 -20.30 2.05
C ILE A 246 5.82 -21.78 1.94
N GLU A 247 4.67 -22.19 2.51
CA GLU A 247 4.16 -23.56 2.40
C GLU A 247 3.91 -23.96 0.94
N SER A 248 3.23 -23.12 0.16
CA SER A 248 3.01 -23.35 -1.28
C SER A 248 4.33 -23.47 -2.03
N TYR A 249 5.27 -22.56 -1.75
CA TYR A 249 6.58 -22.56 -2.39
C TYR A 249 7.41 -23.79 -2.02
N ASN A 250 7.41 -24.23 -0.76
CA ASN A 250 8.06 -25.46 -0.32
C ASN A 250 7.48 -26.69 -1.04
N ALA A 251 6.16 -26.77 -1.17
CA ALA A 251 5.49 -27.85 -1.89
C ALA A 251 5.86 -27.88 -3.39
N GLU A 252 5.96 -26.73 -4.04
CA GLU A 252 6.30 -26.61 -5.47
C GLU A 252 7.79 -26.81 -5.76
N SER A 253 8.66 -26.38 -4.85
CA SER A 253 10.12 -26.38 -5.05
C SER A 253 10.84 -27.57 -4.43
N GLY A 254 10.18 -28.31 -3.52
CA GLY A 254 10.81 -29.35 -2.71
C GLY A 254 11.74 -28.81 -1.61
N GLN A 255 11.72 -27.50 -1.35
CA GLN A 255 12.48 -26.89 -0.27
C GLN A 255 11.78 -27.05 1.08
N ASN A 256 12.50 -26.78 2.16
CA ASN A 256 11.99 -26.83 3.52
C ASN A 256 12.34 -25.54 4.28
N ILE A 257 11.87 -24.42 3.75
CA ILE A 257 12.05 -23.10 4.36
C ILE A 257 11.19 -23.04 5.63
N LYS A 258 11.81 -22.70 6.76
CA LYS A 258 11.11 -22.46 8.03
C LYS A 258 10.58 -21.02 8.08
N TRP A 259 9.35 -20.85 8.53
CA TRP A 259 8.78 -19.53 8.77
C TRP A 259 8.89 -19.15 10.24
N HIS A 260 9.38 -17.93 10.49
CA HIS A 260 9.47 -17.34 11.82
C HIS A 260 8.73 -16.00 11.87
N LEU A 261 8.18 -15.69 13.04
CA LEU A 261 7.59 -14.39 13.31
C LEU A 261 8.66 -13.44 13.84
N ASP A 262 8.69 -12.22 13.33
CA ASP A 262 9.58 -11.18 13.81
C ASP A 262 9.31 -10.90 15.30
N PRO A 263 10.33 -11.07 16.18
CA PRO A 263 10.22 -10.78 17.60
C PRO A 263 9.81 -9.34 17.90
N TRP A 264 10.19 -8.36 17.07
CA TRP A 264 9.81 -6.96 17.30
C TRP A 264 8.30 -6.75 17.15
N HIS A 265 7.71 -7.27 16.07
CA HIS A 265 6.27 -7.25 15.85
C HIS A 265 5.52 -8.02 16.96
N MET A 266 6.08 -9.14 17.41
CA MET A 266 5.52 -9.90 18.54
C MET A 266 5.56 -9.10 19.85
N ALA A 267 6.70 -8.49 20.18
CA ALA A 267 6.85 -7.68 21.38
C ALA A 267 5.88 -6.48 21.37
N ARG A 268 5.74 -5.80 20.22
CA ARG A 268 4.77 -4.72 20.03
C ARG A 268 3.33 -5.20 20.19
N TYR A 269 3.00 -6.38 19.65
CA TYR A 269 1.68 -6.99 19.83
C TYR A 269 1.42 -7.33 21.30
N VAL A 270 2.35 -7.99 21.98
CA VAL A 270 2.22 -8.33 23.41
C VAL A 270 2.05 -7.05 24.23
N HIS A 271 2.87 -6.02 23.98
CA HIS A 271 2.75 -4.72 24.63
C HIS A 271 1.36 -4.10 24.42
N LYS A 272 0.85 -4.08 23.18
CA LYS A 272 -0.50 -3.60 22.85
C LYS A 272 -1.59 -4.37 23.59
N ASN A 273 -1.45 -5.69 23.74
CA ASN A 273 -2.43 -6.50 24.47
C ASN A 273 -2.32 -6.33 25.99
N LEU A 274 -1.11 -6.19 26.53
CA LEU A 274 -0.92 -5.90 27.96
C LEU A 274 -1.51 -4.54 28.33
N GLN A 275 -1.36 -3.53 27.47
CA GLN A 275 -2.06 -2.24 27.62
C GLN A 275 -3.59 -2.36 27.53
N ALA A 276 -4.10 -3.36 26.82
CA ALA A 276 -5.55 -3.59 26.72
C ALA A 276 -6.14 -4.35 27.93
N VAL A 277 -5.28 -4.90 28.81
CA VAL A 277 -5.68 -5.68 30.00
C VAL A 277 -5.32 -4.96 31.32
N SER A 278 -4.41 -3.98 31.28
CA SER A 278 -4.08 -3.08 32.40
C SER A 278 -5.05 -1.90 32.48
#